data_AF-S9Q1I5-F1
#
_entry.id   AF-S9Q1I5-F1
#
_cell.length_a   1.000
_cell.length_b   1.000
_cell.length_c   1.000
_cell.angle_alpha   90.00
_cell.angle_beta   90.00
_cell.angle_gamma   90.00
#
_symmetry.space_group_name_H-M   'P 1'
#
loop_
_entity.id
_entity.type
_entity.pdbx_description
1 polymer ?
#
loop_
_entity_poly.entity_id
_entity_poly.type
_entity_poly.pdbx_seq_one_letter_code
_entity_poly.pdbx_strand_id
1 'polypeptide(L)'
;MENLKDQESDYNLKCLYKLGVWEIVMNKGNNDGILTENSVHKTEIYLRFLPEFMEDNEVNQMTTARDTVDLCQLHGYDLEEHFVRTPDGYLLCLQRVYKDQNSLSKLAYKPPVLFLHGLLMNSEIWVCNIRKEDSIPLALVDQGYDFWNFTLDSIAIFDIPSLVKYILSVNKSESVAFVGFSQGAIMAFAALSIDNELRKSVRAFIALSPAIFPKKYSSKTVNSIIHSNSQLLYLLFGTHSMLASTIFWQAVLYPPVFSKILDSCLRYFMNWNGKNISEEQKIVGYSHLYSFTSVKCFVHWSQIMKNKVLQMYDDSPGIKPSYYTNLNRIARYPIENIRLPIILIYGSDDNMVNIDALKSCLPPLSQCIQIPHYEHLDMLIGDKRKNLVINQVIEQLNHVASGDYYDSIKEEFGIASDVLDGFITSS
;
A
#
# COMPACT_ATOMS: atom_id res chain seq x y z
N MET A 1 -25.85 21.92 -29.93
CA MET A 1 -26.29 23.21 -29.39
C MET A 1 -27.49 22.95 -28.49
N GLU A 2 -27.35 23.36 -27.22
CA GLU A 2 -28.39 23.54 -26.18
C GLU A 2 -29.15 22.31 -25.66
N ASN A 3 -28.68 21.77 -24.52
CA ASN A 3 -29.30 21.97 -23.19
C ASN A 3 -28.74 20.98 -22.15
N LEU A 4 -27.69 21.41 -21.43
CA LEU A 4 -27.17 20.76 -20.21
C LEU A 4 -26.86 21.82 -19.13
N LYS A 5 -27.66 22.90 -19.05
CA LYS A 5 -27.46 23.99 -18.08
C LYS A 5 -28.41 24.00 -16.88
N ASP A 6 -29.37 23.07 -16.78
CA ASP A 6 -30.42 23.13 -15.75
C ASP A 6 -30.42 21.95 -14.75
N GLN A 7 -29.26 21.49 -14.29
CA GLN A 7 -29.17 20.57 -13.14
C GLN A 7 -28.07 20.96 -12.14
N GLU A 8 -27.80 22.26 -11.98
CA GLU A 8 -26.74 22.78 -11.11
C GLU A 8 -27.22 23.18 -9.69
N SER A 9 -28.42 22.76 -9.26
CA SER A 9 -29.03 23.33 -8.06
C SER A 9 -29.67 22.35 -7.07
N ASP A 10 -29.11 21.16 -6.82
CA ASP A 10 -29.54 20.38 -5.63
C ASP A 10 -28.64 19.20 -5.19
N TYR A 11 -27.33 19.43 -4.98
CA TYR A 11 -26.55 18.46 -4.21
C TYR A 11 -25.59 19.16 -3.24
N ASN A 12 -26.02 19.25 -1.98
CA ASN A 12 -25.14 19.34 -0.83
C ASN A 12 -24.26 18.07 -0.79
N LEU A 13 -23.17 18.07 -1.57
CA LEU A 13 -22.10 17.08 -1.43
C LEU A 13 -21.51 17.26 -0.04
N LYS A 14 -21.76 16.29 0.86
CA LYS A 14 -20.87 16.02 1.97
C LYS A 14 -19.56 15.46 1.42
N CYS A 15 -18.74 16.31 0.82
CA CYS A 15 -17.32 16.04 0.61
C CYS A 15 -16.64 16.14 1.97
N LEU A 16 -16.49 15.02 2.68
CA LEU A 16 -15.51 14.91 3.75
C LEU A 16 -14.13 14.79 3.09
N TYR A 17 -13.60 15.91 2.59
CA TYR A 17 -12.17 16.06 2.36
C TYR A 17 -11.49 15.95 3.72
N LYS A 18 -10.84 14.81 3.94
CA LYS A 18 -10.19 14.53 5.21
C LYS A 18 -8.75 14.09 5.03
N LEU A 19 -8.05 14.68 4.06
CA LEU A 19 -6.59 14.69 3.98
C LEU A 19 -6.16 16.10 3.55
N GLY A 20 -5.42 16.79 4.42
CA GLY A 20 -5.06 18.20 4.27
C GLY A 20 -4.07 18.46 3.12
N VAL A 21 -4.60 18.55 1.91
CA VAL A 21 -3.94 19.16 0.75
C VAL A 21 -4.68 20.47 0.47
N TRP A 22 -3.92 21.56 0.31
CA TRP A 22 -4.45 22.91 0.13
C TRP A 22 -5.33 23.06 -1.12
N GLU A 23 -6.40 23.85 -0.96
CA GLU A 23 -7.20 24.59 -1.94
C GLU A 23 -7.06 24.24 -3.44
N ILE A 24 -8.12 23.65 -4.02
CA ILE A 24 -8.55 23.99 -5.38
C ILE A 24 -9.52 25.17 -5.24
N VAL A 25 -8.99 26.40 -5.28
CA VAL A 25 -9.83 27.56 -5.59
C VAL A 25 -10.19 27.46 -7.07
N MET A 26 -11.42 27.01 -7.35
CA MET A 26 -12.08 27.23 -8.62
C MET A 26 -12.33 28.73 -8.78
N ASN A 27 -11.33 29.49 -9.25
CA ASN A 27 -11.55 30.88 -9.65
C ASN A 27 -11.76 30.94 -11.17
N LYS A 28 -13.01 31.22 -11.54
CA LYS A 28 -13.38 31.72 -12.86
C LYS A 28 -12.67 33.06 -13.10
N GLY A 29 -11.92 33.14 -14.19
CA GLY A 29 -11.71 34.36 -14.97
C GLY A 29 -10.91 35.48 -14.31
N ASN A 30 -9.62 35.57 -14.62
CA ASN A 30 -9.07 36.62 -15.47
C ASN A 30 -7.56 36.44 -15.58
N ASN A 31 -7.04 36.73 -16.77
CA ASN A 31 -5.61 36.94 -16.99
C ASN A 31 -5.10 37.97 -15.99
N ASP A 32 -4.13 37.59 -15.16
CA ASP A 32 -2.89 38.33 -14.94
C ASP A 32 -1.95 37.44 -14.12
N GLY A 33 -0.68 37.41 -14.53
CA GLY A 33 0.33 36.54 -13.97
C GLY A 33 0.52 36.77 -12.48
N ILE A 34 0.26 35.74 -11.68
CA ILE A 34 0.71 35.65 -10.30
C ILE A 34 1.71 34.50 -10.26
N LEU A 35 2.99 34.87 -10.29
CA LEU A 35 4.10 33.99 -9.95
C LEU A 35 3.87 33.43 -8.54
N THR A 36 3.93 32.11 -8.41
CA THR A 36 3.79 31.37 -7.16
C THR A 36 4.96 31.70 -6.22
N GLU A 37 4.74 32.61 -5.28
CA GLU A 37 5.77 33.15 -4.36
C GLU A 37 5.90 32.37 -3.02
N ASN A 38 5.39 31.14 -2.93
CA ASN A 38 5.40 30.34 -1.68
C ASN A 38 6.40 29.16 -1.65
N SER A 39 7.20 28.95 -2.69
CA SER A 39 8.22 27.87 -2.71
C SER A 39 9.59 28.28 -2.14
N VAL A 40 9.78 29.56 -1.79
CA VAL A 40 11.11 30.13 -1.50
C VAL A 40 11.60 29.87 -0.05
N HIS A 41 10.77 29.44 0.90
CA HIS A 41 11.18 29.46 2.33
C HIS A 41 11.81 28.19 2.93
N LYS A 42 11.74 27.02 2.30
CA LYS A 42 12.36 25.80 2.86
C LYS A 42 13.83 25.67 2.44
N THR A 43 14.09 25.76 1.14
CA THR A 43 15.41 25.52 0.55
C THR A 43 16.45 26.55 1.01
N GLU A 44 16.09 27.83 1.13
CA GLU A 44 17.01 28.87 1.62
C GLU A 44 17.43 28.69 3.08
N ILE A 45 16.52 28.22 3.94
CA ILE A 45 16.84 27.93 5.33
C ILE A 45 17.81 26.75 5.41
N TYR A 46 17.57 25.68 4.64
CA TYR A 46 18.45 24.50 4.65
C TYR A 46 19.84 24.79 4.08
N LEU A 47 19.92 25.54 2.97
CA LEU A 47 21.19 25.95 2.36
C LEU A 47 22.04 26.83 3.28
N ARG A 48 21.40 27.63 4.15
CA ARG A 48 22.09 28.56 5.05
C ARG A 48 22.76 27.87 6.24
N PHE A 49 22.27 26.71 6.67
CA PHE A 49 22.76 26.07 7.89
C PHE A 49 23.66 24.86 7.65
N LEU A 50 23.51 24.10 6.56
CA LEU A 50 24.26 22.84 6.36
C LEU A 50 24.52 22.53 4.87
N PRO A 51 25.45 23.22 4.20
CA PRO A 51 25.70 23.07 2.76
C PRO A 51 26.23 21.69 2.36
N GLU A 52 26.95 20.99 3.25
CA GLU A 52 27.61 19.70 2.96
C GLU A 52 26.65 18.55 2.62
N PHE A 53 25.37 18.61 3.04
CA PHE A 53 24.35 17.61 2.70
C PHE A 53 23.52 17.96 1.46
N MET A 54 23.60 19.21 0.98
CA MET A 54 22.87 19.69 -0.20
C MET A 54 23.74 19.67 -1.47
N GLU A 55 24.93 19.07 -1.42
CA GLU A 55 25.78 18.89 -2.61
C GLU A 55 25.19 17.86 -3.59
N ASP A 56 24.43 16.86 -3.10
CA ASP A 56 23.74 15.91 -3.95
C ASP A 56 22.38 16.44 -4.40
N ASN A 57 22.36 16.94 -5.64
CA ASN A 57 21.18 17.53 -6.27
C ASN A 57 20.01 16.54 -6.33
N GLU A 58 20.26 15.24 -6.46
CA GLU A 58 19.22 14.22 -6.61
C GLU A 58 18.49 13.96 -5.27
N VAL A 59 19.22 13.75 -4.18
CA VAL A 59 18.64 13.51 -2.84
C VAL A 59 17.76 14.68 -2.40
N ASN A 60 18.21 15.91 -2.67
CA ASN A 60 17.47 17.12 -2.33
C ASN A 60 16.19 17.25 -3.17
N GLN A 61 16.28 17.06 -4.49
CA GLN A 61 15.12 17.08 -5.39
C GLN A 61 14.08 16.03 -4.98
N MET A 62 14.52 14.80 -4.72
CA MET A 62 13.63 13.72 -4.31
C MET A 62 12.96 13.99 -2.96
N THR A 63 13.73 14.44 -1.96
CA THR A 63 13.20 14.75 -0.61
C THR A 63 12.19 15.90 -0.60
N THR A 64 12.32 16.84 -1.55
CA THR A 64 11.47 18.04 -1.67
C THR A 64 10.35 17.88 -2.68
N ALA A 65 10.26 16.74 -3.37
CA ALA A 65 9.18 16.41 -4.28
C ALA A 65 7.83 16.48 -3.55
N ARG A 66 6.82 17.08 -4.19
CA ARG A 66 5.54 17.39 -3.52
C ARG A 66 4.61 16.20 -3.45
N ASP A 67 4.65 15.35 -4.48
CA ASP A 67 3.73 14.25 -4.68
C ASP A 67 4.34 13.16 -5.57
N THR A 68 3.54 12.14 -5.88
CA THR A 68 3.94 11.03 -6.76
C THR A 68 4.24 11.48 -8.18
N VAL A 69 3.61 12.55 -8.67
CA VAL A 69 3.83 13.06 -10.03
C VAL A 69 5.23 13.64 -10.14
N ASP A 70 5.62 14.51 -9.20
CA ASP A 70 6.97 15.08 -9.15
C ASP A 70 8.04 13.97 -9.06
N LEU A 71 7.83 12.96 -8.19
CA LEU A 71 8.76 11.82 -8.05
C LEU A 71 8.90 11.00 -9.34
N CYS A 72 7.80 10.74 -10.05
CA CYS A 72 7.85 10.02 -11.32
C CYS A 72 8.59 10.82 -12.40
N GLN A 73 8.36 12.13 -12.46
CA GLN A 73 9.03 13.03 -13.41
C GLN A 73 10.54 13.11 -13.16
N LEU A 74 10.98 13.16 -11.89
CA LEU A 74 12.40 13.10 -11.53
C LEU A 74 13.09 11.83 -12.04
N HIS A 75 12.34 10.72 -12.13
CA HIS A 75 12.83 9.46 -12.70
C HIS A 75 12.63 9.33 -14.22
N GLY A 76 12.05 10.32 -14.87
CA GLY A 76 11.78 10.33 -16.32
C GLY A 76 10.57 9.48 -16.74
N TYR A 77 9.55 9.39 -15.88
CA TYR A 77 8.27 8.72 -16.16
C TYR A 77 7.10 9.69 -16.08
N ASP A 78 6.08 9.43 -16.89
CA ASP A 78 4.80 10.15 -16.87
C ASP A 78 3.78 9.40 -15.99
N LEU A 79 2.79 10.14 -15.49
CA LEU A 79 1.74 9.63 -14.62
C LEU A 79 0.36 10.12 -15.07
N GLU A 80 -0.62 9.22 -15.09
CA GLU A 80 -2.04 9.50 -15.28
C GLU A 80 -2.80 9.33 -13.95
N GLU A 81 -3.67 10.29 -13.61
CA GLU A 81 -4.56 10.20 -12.47
C GLU A 81 -5.99 9.90 -12.92
N HIS A 82 -6.61 8.90 -12.28
CA HIS A 82 -7.95 8.44 -12.57
C HIS A 82 -8.80 8.48 -11.30
N PHE A 83 -10.01 9.02 -11.38
CA PHE A 83 -10.93 9.09 -10.25
C PHE A 83 -12.02 8.04 -10.37
N VAL A 84 -12.10 7.14 -9.39
CA VAL A 84 -13.11 6.06 -9.34
C VAL A 84 -14.04 6.29 -8.17
N ARG A 85 -15.34 6.32 -8.45
CA ARG A 85 -16.36 6.41 -7.41
C ARG A 85 -16.78 5.02 -6.95
N THR A 86 -16.70 4.75 -5.66
CA THR A 86 -17.12 3.49 -5.05
C THR A 86 -18.63 3.45 -4.80
N PRO A 87 -19.24 2.26 -4.63
CA PRO A 87 -20.66 2.12 -4.32
C PRO A 87 -21.10 2.85 -3.04
N ASP A 88 -20.22 2.96 -2.04
CA ASP A 88 -20.47 3.66 -0.78
C ASP A 88 -20.15 5.17 -0.84
N GLY A 89 -19.76 5.66 -2.02
CA GLY A 89 -19.72 7.09 -2.34
C GLY A 89 -18.37 7.77 -2.16
N TYR A 90 -17.29 7.03 -1.87
CA TYR A 90 -15.92 7.56 -1.85
C TYR A 90 -15.41 7.79 -3.28
N LEU A 91 -14.52 8.77 -3.43
CA LEU A 91 -13.78 9.03 -4.66
C LEU A 91 -12.32 8.64 -4.44
N LEU A 92 -11.88 7.62 -5.17
CA LEU A 92 -10.53 7.09 -5.09
C LEU A 92 -9.68 7.68 -6.21
N CYS A 93 -8.49 8.17 -5.88
CA CYS A 93 -7.47 8.53 -6.87
C CYS A 93 -6.59 7.30 -7.15
N LEU A 94 -6.64 6.84 -8.40
CA LEU A 94 -5.75 5.85 -9.00
C LEU A 94 -4.66 6.56 -9.78
N GLN A 95 -3.44 6.07 -9.62
CA GLN A 95 -2.28 6.56 -10.34
C GLN A 95 -1.75 5.45 -11.24
N ARG A 96 -1.56 5.77 -12.52
CA ARG A 96 -0.98 4.89 -13.54
C ARG A 96 0.33 5.49 -14.04
N VAL A 97 1.43 4.74 -13.94
CA VAL A 97 2.76 5.22 -14.37
C VAL A 97 3.15 4.56 -15.68
N TYR A 98 3.68 5.35 -16.60
CA TYR A 98 4.15 4.87 -17.90
C TYR A 98 5.37 5.67 -18.37
N LYS A 99 6.11 5.11 -19.33
CA LYS A 99 7.36 5.71 -19.82
C LYS A 99 7.15 6.79 -20.88
N ASP A 100 6.28 6.49 -21.85
CA ASP A 100 5.84 7.41 -22.89
C ASP A 100 4.54 6.87 -23.52
N GLN A 101 3.84 7.72 -24.28
CA GLN A 101 2.59 7.35 -24.97
C GLN A 101 2.76 6.19 -25.96
N ASN A 102 3.96 6.01 -26.54
CA ASN A 102 4.24 4.88 -27.43
C ASN A 102 4.36 3.55 -26.66
N SER A 103 4.82 3.60 -25.42
CA SER A 103 4.96 2.45 -24.52
C SER A 103 3.60 1.95 -24.06
N LEU A 104 2.63 2.85 -23.86
CA LEU A 104 1.22 2.48 -23.56
C LEU A 104 0.62 1.57 -24.63
N SER A 105 0.93 1.82 -25.91
CA SER A 105 0.43 0.99 -27.03
C SER A 105 1.02 -0.43 -27.04
N LYS A 106 2.17 -0.66 -26.39
CA LYS A 106 2.83 -1.97 -26.27
C LYS A 106 2.40 -2.76 -25.03
N LEU A 107 1.70 -2.13 -24.08
CA LEU A 107 1.23 -2.77 -22.84
C LEU A 107 0.17 -3.86 -23.06
N ALA A 108 -0.39 -3.95 -24.27
CA ALA A 108 -1.49 -4.88 -24.61
C ALA A 108 -1.20 -6.37 -24.35
N TYR A 109 0.06 -6.76 -24.13
CA TYR A 109 0.46 -8.16 -23.98
C TYR A 109 0.67 -8.63 -22.53
N LYS A 110 0.73 -7.73 -21.54
CA LYS A 110 0.96 -8.10 -20.13
C LYS A 110 -0.21 -7.66 -19.24
N PRO A 111 -0.62 -8.48 -18.26
CA PRO A 111 -1.67 -8.08 -17.34
C PRO A 111 -1.23 -6.86 -16.51
N PRO A 112 -2.12 -5.90 -16.22
CA PRO A 112 -1.82 -4.81 -15.29
C PRO A 112 -1.44 -5.35 -13.92
N VAL A 113 -0.62 -4.57 -13.20
CA VAL A 113 -0.20 -4.88 -11.83
C VAL A 113 -0.72 -3.79 -10.89
N LEU A 114 -1.59 -4.17 -9.97
CA LEU A 114 -2.14 -3.29 -8.95
C LEU A 114 -1.32 -3.39 -7.65
N PHE A 115 -0.80 -2.26 -7.20
CA PHE A 115 -0.04 -2.14 -5.97
C PHE A 115 -0.89 -1.63 -4.81
N LEU A 116 -0.68 -2.19 -3.62
CA LEU A 116 -1.39 -1.82 -2.41
C LEU A 116 -0.40 -1.52 -1.27
N HIS A 117 -0.31 -0.27 -0.83
CA HIS A 117 0.64 0.18 0.19
C HIS A 117 0.27 -0.25 1.62
N GLY A 118 1.20 -0.04 2.56
CA GLY A 118 1.06 -0.43 3.96
C GLY A 118 0.29 0.55 4.85
N LEU A 119 0.20 0.22 6.14
CA LEU A 119 -0.42 1.04 7.17
C LEU A 119 0.38 2.34 7.34
N LEU A 120 -0.32 3.47 7.42
CA LEU A 120 0.29 4.81 7.54
C LEU A 120 1.21 5.20 6.37
N MET A 121 1.01 4.62 5.17
CA MET A 121 1.73 4.96 3.95
C MET A 121 0.82 5.61 2.90
N ASN A 122 1.39 6.08 1.79
CA ASN A 122 0.68 6.55 0.60
C ASN A 122 1.30 5.93 -0.67
N SER A 123 0.95 6.46 -1.84
CA SER A 123 1.47 6.00 -3.13
C SER A 123 2.93 6.33 -3.41
N GLU A 124 3.47 7.38 -2.78
CA GLU A 124 4.84 7.87 -3.01
C GLU A 124 5.89 6.85 -2.58
N ILE A 125 5.58 6.01 -1.58
CA ILE A 125 6.52 4.98 -1.07
C ILE A 125 7.01 4.01 -2.15
N TRP A 126 6.25 3.83 -3.23
CA TRP A 126 6.62 2.95 -4.32
C TRP A 126 7.64 3.57 -5.29
N VAL A 127 7.79 4.89 -5.29
CA VAL A 127 8.60 5.66 -6.24
C VAL A 127 9.59 6.60 -5.56
N CYS A 128 9.69 6.61 -4.23
CA CYS A 128 10.60 7.49 -3.47
C CYS A 128 12.03 6.95 -3.32
N ASN A 129 12.45 5.99 -4.15
CA ASN A 129 13.81 5.44 -4.09
C ASN A 129 14.75 6.30 -4.93
N ILE A 130 15.94 6.62 -4.42
CA ILE A 130 16.89 7.51 -5.10
C ILE A 130 17.20 7.00 -6.51
N ARG A 131 17.43 5.69 -6.64
CA ARG A 131 17.67 5.03 -7.92
C ARG A 131 16.37 4.45 -8.45
N LYS A 132 16.01 4.80 -9.68
CA LYS A 132 14.77 4.32 -10.32
C LYS A 132 14.70 2.80 -10.42
N GLU A 133 15.83 2.12 -10.64
CA GLU A 133 15.90 0.66 -10.73
C GLU A 133 15.64 -0.06 -9.40
N ASP A 134 15.62 0.68 -8.30
CA ASP A 134 15.30 0.16 -6.99
C ASP A 134 13.82 0.40 -6.60
N SER A 135 13.03 1.02 -7.48
CA SER A 135 11.57 1.11 -7.37
C SER A 135 10.92 -0.04 -8.11
N ILE A 136 10.25 -0.94 -7.38
CA ILE A 136 9.50 -2.08 -7.96
C ILE A 136 8.63 -1.66 -9.15
N PRO A 137 7.78 -0.62 -9.05
CA PRO A 137 6.89 -0.28 -10.17
C PRO A 137 7.63 0.25 -11.39
N LEU A 138 8.68 1.07 -11.20
CA LEU A 138 9.45 1.62 -12.32
C LEU A 138 10.21 0.52 -13.06
N ALA A 139 10.78 -0.43 -12.31
CA ALA A 139 11.39 -1.62 -12.89
C ALA A 139 10.38 -2.47 -13.68
N LEU A 140 9.14 -2.59 -13.21
CA LEU A 140 8.07 -3.30 -13.93
C LEU A 140 7.64 -2.59 -15.21
N VAL A 141 7.52 -1.26 -15.18
CA VAL A 141 7.23 -0.44 -16.37
C VAL A 141 8.33 -0.61 -17.42
N ASP A 142 9.61 -0.61 -17.01
CA ASP A 142 10.74 -0.88 -17.92
C ASP A 142 10.71 -2.31 -18.51
N GLN A 143 10.05 -3.26 -17.84
CA GLN A 143 9.79 -4.62 -18.35
C GLN A 143 8.49 -4.71 -19.17
N GLY A 144 7.78 -3.61 -19.39
CA GLY A 144 6.54 -3.55 -20.17
C GLY A 144 5.28 -3.99 -19.43
N TYR A 145 5.29 -4.02 -18.10
CA TYR A 145 4.07 -4.17 -17.30
C TYR A 145 3.35 -2.82 -17.17
N ASP A 146 2.02 -2.86 -17.06
CA ASP A 146 1.24 -1.66 -16.76
C ASP A 146 1.04 -1.51 -15.26
N PHE A 147 1.54 -0.41 -14.69
CA PHE A 147 1.54 -0.18 -13.25
C PHE A 147 0.35 0.69 -12.82
N TRP A 148 -0.38 0.21 -11.83
CA TRP A 148 -1.47 0.91 -11.18
C TRP A 148 -1.31 0.89 -9.67
N ASN A 149 -1.63 2.01 -9.02
CA ASN A 149 -1.64 2.12 -7.56
C ASN A 149 -2.77 3.06 -7.10
N PHE A 150 -3.17 2.95 -5.84
CA PHE A 150 -4.26 3.73 -5.25
C PHE A 150 -3.92 4.20 -3.82
N THR A 151 -4.68 5.17 -3.33
CA THR A 151 -4.59 5.70 -1.95
C THR A 151 -5.84 5.33 -1.14
N LEU A 152 -5.68 4.95 0.14
CA LEU A 152 -6.70 4.29 1.00
C LEU A 152 -7.98 5.11 1.25
N ASP A 153 -9.17 4.49 1.16
CA ASP A 153 -10.36 4.75 2.01
C ASP A 153 -11.48 3.68 1.85
N SER A 154 -11.63 2.76 2.83
CA SER A 154 -12.66 1.67 2.90
C SER A 154 -12.50 0.46 1.94
N ILE A 155 -11.38 -0.25 2.10
CA ILE A 155 -10.71 -0.84 0.94
C ILE A 155 -11.15 -2.24 0.49
N ALA A 156 -11.43 -3.18 1.39
CA ALA A 156 -11.57 -4.58 0.98
C ALA A 156 -12.90 -4.91 0.28
N ILE A 157 -13.98 -4.20 0.63
CA ILE A 157 -15.35 -4.54 0.18
C ILE A 157 -15.78 -3.72 -1.04
N PHE A 158 -15.43 -2.44 -1.07
CA PHE A 158 -15.94 -1.51 -2.09
C PHE A 158 -14.84 -1.05 -3.04
N ASP A 159 -13.68 -0.68 -2.50
CA ASP A 159 -12.60 -0.10 -3.32
C ASP A 159 -11.98 -1.14 -4.24
N ILE A 160 -11.36 -2.20 -3.70
CA ILE A 160 -10.58 -3.16 -4.52
C ILE A 160 -11.41 -3.70 -5.70
N PRO A 161 -12.66 -4.16 -5.52
CA PRO A 161 -13.48 -4.60 -6.66
C PRO A 161 -13.74 -3.48 -7.69
N SER A 162 -14.03 -2.27 -7.23
CA SER A 162 -14.27 -1.11 -8.12
C SER A 162 -13.02 -0.71 -8.89
N LEU A 163 -11.86 -0.72 -8.23
CA LEU A 163 -10.57 -0.42 -8.83
C LEU A 163 -10.20 -1.45 -9.89
N VAL A 164 -10.30 -2.74 -9.59
CA VAL A 164 -10.00 -3.81 -10.56
C VAL A 164 -10.91 -3.72 -11.76
N LYS A 165 -12.23 -3.56 -11.56
CA LYS A 165 -13.17 -3.39 -12.66
C LYS A 165 -12.81 -2.20 -13.54
N TYR A 166 -12.40 -1.09 -12.95
CA TYR A 166 -11.95 0.09 -13.68
C TYR A 166 -10.68 -0.19 -14.48
N ILE A 167 -9.63 -0.74 -13.86
CA ILE A 167 -8.34 -1.05 -14.49
C ILE A 167 -8.54 -1.98 -15.69
N LEU A 168 -9.29 -3.08 -15.52
CA LEU A 168 -9.58 -4.00 -16.63
C LEU A 168 -10.34 -3.31 -17.77
N SER A 169 -11.24 -2.37 -17.45
CA SER A 169 -11.99 -1.61 -18.45
C SER A 169 -11.13 -0.63 -19.25
N VAL A 170 -10.12 -0.02 -18.62
CA VAL A 170 -9.18 0.91 -19.27
C VAL A 170 -8.19 0.13 -20.12
N ASN A 171 -7.60 -0.93 -19.55
CA ASN A 171 -6.56 -1.71 -20.18
C ASN A 171 -7.05 -2.68 -21.26
N LYS A 172 -8.34 -3.01 -21.26
CA LYS A 172 -8.90 -4.10 -22.07
C LYS A 172 -8.21 -5.45 -21.78
N SER A 173 -7.76 -5.64 -20.54
CA SER A 173 -7.16 -6.90 -20.07
C SER A 173 -8.22 -7.78 -19.41
N GLU A 174 -8.02 -9.10 -19.47
CA GLU A 174 -8.91 -10.08 -18.83
C GLU A 174 -8.61 -10.31 -17.35
N SER A 175 -7.37 -10.04 -16.92
CA SER A 175 -6.94 -10.26 -15.54
C SER A 175 -5.89 -9.23 -15.08
N VAL A 176 -5.74 -9.10 -13.77
CA VAL A 176 -4.78 -8.23 -13.08
C VAL A 176 -3.90 -9.05 -12.13
N ALA A 177 -2.65 -8.65 -11.92
CA ALA A 177 -1.80 -9.19 -10.86
C ALA A 177 -1.79 -8.25 -9.65
N PHE A 178 -1.79 -8.81 -8.44
CA PHE A 178 -1.77 -8.03 -7.21
C PHE A 178 -0.39 -8.07 -6.56
N VAL A 179 0.11 -6.91 -6.14
CA VAL A 179 1.28 -6.79 -5.27
C VAL A 179 0.91 -5.96 -4.05
N GLY A 180 0.81 -6.59 -2.89
CA GLY A 180 0.44 -5.92 -1.64
C GLY A 180 1.61 -5.89 -0.66
N PHE A 181 1.86 -4.75 -0.02
CA PHE A 181 2.82 -4.64 1.07
C PHE A 181 2.13 -4.45 2.42
N SER A 182 2.56 -5.21 3.45
CA SER A 182 2.09 -5.03 4.84
C SER A 182 0.55 -5.06 4.94
N GLN A 183 -0.10 -3.98 5.40
CA GLN A 183 -1.56 -3.84 5.40
C GLN A 183 -2.18 -4.05 4.02
N GLY A 184 -1.55 -3.56 2.94
CA GLY A 184 -2.04 -3.73 1.58
C GLY A 184 -2.19 -5.21 1.21
N ALA A 185 -1.25 -6.06 1.63
CA ALA A 185 -1.38 -7.50 1.46
C ALA A 185 -2.59 -8.07 2.22
N ILE A 186 -2.84 -7.60 3.44
CA ILE A 186 -3.97 -8.07 4.26
C ILE A 186 -5.31 -7.64 3.67
N MET A 187 -5.35 -6.45 3.07
CA MET A 187 -6.54 -5.98 2.37
C MET A 187 -6.82 -6.78 1.09
N ALA A 188 -5.79 -7.16 0.34
CA ALA A 188 -5.92 -8.11 -0.78
C ALA A 188 -6.45 -9.47 -0.29
N PHE A 189 -5.89 -10.03 0.79
CA PHE A 189 -6.40 -11.27 1.39
C PHE A 189 -7.88 -11.15 1.77
N ALA A 190 -8.26 -10.06 2.43
CA ALA A 190 -9.64 -9.80 2.82
C ALA A 190 -10.57 -9.73 1.60
N ALA A 191 -10.22 -8.94 0.57
CA ALA A 191 -11.02 -8.79 -0.64
C ALA A 191 -11.17 -10.10 -1.43
N LEU A 192 -10.06 -10.79 -1.68
CA LEU A 192 -10.04 -12.05 -2.44
C LEU A 192 -10.78 -13.19 -1.72
N SER A 193 -10.84 -13.15 -0.39
CA SER A 193 -11.54 -14.15 0.42
C SER A 193 -13.07 -14.06 0.33
N ILE A 194 -13.62 -12.86 0.07
CA ILE A 194 -15.06 -12.61 0.08
C ILE A 194 -15.66 -12.46 -1.32
N ASP A 195 -14.88 -11.93 -2.28
CA ASP A 195 -15.38 -11.61 -3.61
C ASP A 195 -14.90 -12.67 -4.63
N ASN A 196 -15.83 -13.50 -5.07
CA ASN A 196 -15.56 -14.56 -6.04
C ASN A 196 -15.33 -14.01 -7.46
N GLU A 197 -15.98 -12.90 -7.84
CA GLU A 197 -15.83 -12.32 -9.18
C GLU A 197 -14.51 -11.58 -9.30
N LEU A 198 -14.11 -10.87 -8.24
CA LEU A 198 -12.77 -10.31 -8.12
C LEU A 198 -11.71 -11.40 -8.28
N ARG A 199 -11.87 -12.54 -7.60
CA ARG A 199 -10.89 -13.63 -7.60
C ARG A 199 -10.63 -14.19 -9.01
N LYS A 200 -11.67 -14.35 -9.84
CA LYS A 200 -11.55 -14.78 -11.25
C LYS A 200 -10.76 -13.79 -12.10
N SER A 201 -10.83 -12.51 -11.73
CA SER A 201 -10.15 -11.43 -12.41
C SER A 201 -8.68 -11.27 -11.98
N VAL A 202 -8.19 -12.05 -11.01
CA VAL A 202 -6.83 -11.94 -10.48
C VAL A 202 -5.98 -13.14 -10.87
N ARG A 203 -4.90 -12.87 -11.61
CA ARG A 203 -4.00 -13.91 -12.13
C ARG A 203 -3.00 -14.42 -11.09
N ALA A 204 -2.47 -13.51 -10.27
CA ALA A 204 -1.47 -13.81 -9.26
C ALA A 204 -1.59 -12.82 -8.10
N PHE A 205 -1.27 -13.26 -6.90
CA PHE A 205 -1.13 -12.39 -5.75
C PHE A 205 0.23 -12.57 -5.07
N ILE A 206 1.04 -11.50 -5.09
CA ILE A 206 2.31 -11.40 -4.41
C ILE A 206 2.14 -10.55 -3.16
N ALA A 207 2.36 -11.14 -2.00
CA ALA A 207 2.29 -10.47 -0.70
C ALA A 207 3.70 -10.22 -0.16
N LEU A 208 4.09 -8.94 -0.11
CA LEU A 208 5.34 -8.47 0.45
C LEU A 208 5.15 -8.16 1.94
N SER A 209 5.92 -8.82 2.80
CA SER A 209 5.85 -8.70 4.26
C SER A 209 4.41 -8.61 4.81
N PRO A 210 3.55 -9.62 4.57
CA PRO A 210 2.14 -9.59 4.97
C PRO A 210 1.96 -9.55 6.49
N ALA A 211 1.59 -8.37 7.01
CA ALA A 211 1.49 -8.10 8.45
C ALA A 211 0.09 -8.45 8.99
N ILE A 212 -0.14 -9.71 9.41
CA ILE A 212 -1.42 -10.13 10.02
C ILE A 212 -1.46 -9.80 11.52
N PHE A 213 -0.63 -10.45 12.32
CA PHE A 213 -0.41 -10.13 13.73
C PHE A 213 0.97 -10.67 14.13
N PRO A 214 1.73 -9.94 14.95
CA PRO A 214 3.10 -10.31 15.26
C PRO A 214 3.17 -11.56 16.15
N LYS A 215 4.24 -12.35 16.01
CA LYS A 215 4.54 -13.46 16.95
C LYS A 215 4.74 -12.96 18.37
N LYS A 216 5.41 -11.81 18.50
CA LYS A 216 5.73 -11.15 19.75
C LYS A 216 5.78 -9.63 19.52
N TYR A 217 5.21 -8.87 20.44
CA TYR A 217 5.28 -7.42 20.42
C TYR A 217 6.67 -6.93 20.84
N SER A 218 7.16 -5.91 20.14
CA SER A 218 8.52 -5.40 20.31
C SER A 218 8.74 -4.69 21.64
N SER A 219 7.71 -4.04 22.21
CA SER A 219 7.79 -3.38 23.51
C SER A 219 6.56 -3.58 24.38
N LYS A 220 6.72 -3.44 25.71
CA LYS A 220 5.62 -3.51 26.68
C LYS A 220 4.58 -2.42 26.44
N THR A 221 5.01 -1.25 25.97
CA THR A 221 4.15 -0.11 25.64
C THR A 221 3.25 -0.46 24.47
N VAL A 222 3.82 -0.97 23.37
CA VAL A 222 3.05 -1.42 22.20
C VAL A 222 2.07 -2.52 22.59
N ASN A 223 2.52 -3.51 23.36
CA ASN A 223 1.65 -4.56 23.85
C ASN A 223 0.47 -3.99 24.66
N SER A 224 0.71 -3.00 25.52
CA SER A 224 -0.33 -2.38 26.35
C SER A 224 -1.33 -1.57 25.53
N ILE A 225 -0.85 -0.77 24.56
CA ILE A 225 -1.72 0.00 23.66
C ILE A 225 -2.60 -0.95 22.83
N ILE A 226 -2.02 -2.00 22.25
CA ILE A 226 -2.75 -2.95 21.39
C ILE A 226 -3.83 -3.71 22.17
N HIS A 227 -3.59 -4.08 23.43
CA HIS A 227 -4.57 -4.81 24.25
C HIS A 227 -5.54 -3.91 25.02
N SER A 228 -5.38 -2.59 24.92
CA SER A 228 -6.27 -1.62 25.56
C SER A 228 -7.72 -1.75 25.06
N ASN A 229 -8.65 -1.19 25.84
CA ASN A 229 -10.04 -1.09 25.40
C ASN A 229 -10.11 -0.12 24.20
N SER A 230 -10.87 -0.48 23.16
CA SER A 230 -11.11 0.39 22.00
C SER A 230 -11.62 1.78 22.38
N GLN A 231 -12.45 1.91 23.42
CA GLN A 231 -12.90 3.21 23.93
C GLN A 231 -11.75 4.07 24.47
N LEU A 232 -10.76 3.46 25.11
CA LEU A 232 -9.56 4.16 25.56
C LEU A 232 -8.72 4.63 24.36
N LEU A 233 -8.63 3.84 23.30
CA LEU A 233 -7.94 4.24 22.08
C LEU A 233 -8.62 5.44 21.41
N TYR A 234 -9.96 5.44 21.33
CA TYR A 234 -10.71 6.61 20.84
C TYR A 234 -10.57 7.84 21.74
N LEU A 235 -10.44 7.65 23.06
CA LEU A 235 -10.18 8.76 23.98
C LEU A 235 -8.79 9.36 23.77
N LEU A 236 -7.77 8.52 23.54
CA LEU A 236 -6.38 8.95 23.39
C LEU A 236 -6.09 9.57 22.02
N PHE A 237 -6.65 9.00 20.95
CA PHE A 237 -6.33 9.40 19.57
C PHE A 237 -7.45 10.18 18.88
N GLY A 238 -8.59 10.37 19.55
CA GLY A 238 -9.78 11.00 18.97
C GLY A 238 -10.56 10.04 18.06
N THR A 239 -11.43 10.58 17.20
CA THR A 239 -12.36 9.80 16.35
C THR A 239 -12.09 9.94 14.86
N HIS A 240 -11.00 10.61 14.50
CA HIS A 240 -10.76 11.06 13.13
C HIS A 240 -9.44 10.54 12.60
N SER A 241 -8.41 11.38 12.53
CA SER A 241 -7.10 11.03 11.99
C SER A 241 -6.13 10.68 13.11
N MET A 242 -5.40 9.58 12.94
CA MET A 242 -4.34 9.16 13.84
C MET A 242 -2.98 9.69 13.34
N LEU A 243 -2.16 10.23 14.25
CA LEU A 243 -0.82 10.77 13.96
C LEU A 243 -0.79 11.91 12.93
N ALA A 244 -1.86 12.71 12.83
CA ALA A 244 -1.92 13.87 11.91
C ALA A 244 -0.77 14.88 12.12
N SER A 245 -0.23 14.99 13.35
CA SER A 245 0.90 15.87 13.64
C SER A 245 2.20 15.45 12.99
N THR A 246 2.35 14.20 12.55
CA THR A 246 3.59 13.73 11.91
C THR A 246 3.89 14.52 10.64
N ILE A 247 2.87 14.86 9.85
CA ILE A 247 3.02 15.71 8.65
C ILE A 247 3.53 17.10 9.04
N PHE A 248 3.02 17.67 10.13
CA PHE A 248 3.52 18.95 10.63
C PHE A 248 5.01 18.84 11.03
N TRP A 249 5.39 17.81 11.76
CA TRP A 249 6.78 17.61 12.19
C TRP A 249 7.72 17.33 11.02
N GLN A 250 7.28 16.53 10.05
CA GLN A 250 7.99 16.31 8.79
C GLN A 250 8.17 17.60 8.00
N ALA A 251 7.18 18.50 8.03
CA ALA A 251 7.28 19.78 7.35
C ALA A 251 8.19 20.79 8.06
N VAL A 252 8.31 20.73 9.39
CA VAL A 252 9.04 21.70 10.22
C VAL A 252 10.48 21.27 10.51
N LEU A 253 10.70 19.98 10.73
CA LEU A 253 12.01 19.46 11.13
C LEU A 253 12.95 19.34 9.93
N TYR A 254 14.25 19.53 10.20
CA TYR A 254 15.30 19.24 9.21
C TYR A 254 15.29 17.73 8.87
N PRO A 255 15.32 17.31 7.58
CA PRO A 255 15.09 15.91 7.21
C PRO A 255 16.01 14.87 7.89
N PRO A 256 17.32 15.07 8.06
CA PRO A 256 18.17 14.18 8.85
C PRO A 256 17.79 14.10 10.34
N VAL A 257 17.30 15.19 10.93
CA VAL A 257 16.83 15.20 12.33
C VAL A 257 15.52 14.41 12.42
N PHE A 258 14.59 14.67 11.49
CA PHE A 258 13.35 13.91 11.39
C PHE A 258 13.63 12.41 11.21
N SER A 259 14.56 12.06 10.33
CA SER A 259 14.99 10.68 10.08
C SER A 259 15.52 10.00 11.35
N LYS A 260 16.42 10.66 12.10
CA LYS A 260 16.94 10.12 13.37
C LYS A 260 15.87 9.96 14.46
N ILE A 261 14.90 10.88 14.51
CA ILE A 261 13.75 10.77 15.42
C ILE A 261 12.89 9.56 15.05
N LEU A 262 12.61 9.38 13.75
CA LEU A 262 11.87 8.24 13.24
C LEU A 262 12.60 6.91 13.49
N ASP A 263 13.89 6.82 13.22
CA ASP A 263 14.71 5.65 13.54
C ASP A 263 14.66 5.30 15.02
N SER A 264 14.64 6.31 15.89
CA SER A 264 14.52 6.10 17.34
C SER A 264 13.12 5.58 17.71
N CYS A 265 12.08 6.08 17.05
CA CYS A 265 10.72 5.59 17.22
C CYS A 265 10.56 4.15 16.70
N LEU A 266 11.06 3.84 15.49
CA LEU A 266 10.99 2.51 14.89
C LEU A 266 11.79 1.49 15.71
N ARG A 267 12.97 1.84 16.22
CA ARG A 267 13.71 0.98 17.18
C ARG A 267 12.92 0.73 18.46
N TYR A 268 12.30 1.76 19.04
CA TYR A 268 11.58 1.61 20.30
C TYR A 268 10.25 0.84 20.16
N PHE A 269 9.43 1.21 19.17
CA PHE A 269 8.09 0.65 18.97
C PHE A 269 8.12 -0.66 18.19
N MET A 270 9.00 -0.77 17.20
CA MET A 270 9.03 -1.91 16.28
C MET A 270 10.28 -2.78 16.44
N ASN A 271 11.33 -2.36 17.15
CA ASN A 271 12.61 -3.09 17.21
C ASN A 271 13.23 -3.31 15.82
N TRP A 272 13.07 -2.33 14.93
CA TRP A 272 13.73 -2.28 13.62
C TRP A 272 14.94 -1.36 13.70
N ASN A 273 16.10 -1.84 13.24
CA ASN A 273 17.37 -1.12 13.30
C ASN A 273 17.71 -0.40 11.99
N GLY A 274 17.07 -0.74 10.87
CA GLY A 274 17.30 -0.10 9.57
C GLY A 274 18.72 -0.29 9.06
N LYS A 275 19.34 -1.46 9.31
CA LYS A 275 20.75 -1.73 8.96
C LYS A 275 20.98 -1.87 7.45
N ASN A 276 19.94 -2.21 6.70
CA ASN A 276 20.01 -2.43 5.26
C ASN A 276 19.58 -1.20 4.45
N ILE A 277 19.39 -0.04 5.09
CA ILE A 277 18.93 1.20 4.46
C ILE A 277 20.00 2.27 4.71
N SER A 278 20.56 2.80 3.64
CA SER A 278 21.50 3.93 3.69
C SER A 278 20.86 5.19 4.27
N GLU A 279 21.65 6.06 4.90
CA GLU A 279 21.13 7.29 5.53
C GLU A 279 20.48 8.24 4.52
N GLU A 280 21.02 8.33 3.30
CA GLU A 280 20.42 9.08 2.19
C GLU A 280 19.06 8.52 1.81
N GLN A 281 18.95 7.20 1.63
CA GLN A 281 17.69 6.54 1.32
C GLN A 281 16.67 6.64 2.46
N LYS A 282 17.11 6.71 3.72
CA LYS A 282 16.23 7.00 4.87
C LYS A 282 15.69 8.43 4.80
N ILE A 283 16.53 9.41 4.47
CA ILE A 283 16.11 10.82 4.39
C ILE A 283 15.00 10.98 3.35
N VAL A 284 15.20 10.43 2.14
CA VAL A 284 14.18 10.45 1.08
C VAL A 284 13.00 9.55 1.45
N GLY A 285 13.24 8.30 1.84
CA GLY A 285 12.18 7.35 2.12
C GLY A 285 11.23 7.85 3.21
N TYR A 286 11.77 8.44 4.29
CA TYR A 286 10.97 8.95 5.40
C TYR A 286 10.23 10.25 5.10
N SER A 287 10.67 11.05 4.12
CA SER A 287 9.89 12.20 3.63
C SER A 287 8.67 11.79 2.81
N HIS A 288 8.54 10.51 2.44
CA HIS A 288 7.39 10.00 1.67
C HIS A 288 6.68 8.82 2.36
N LEU A 289 7.23 8.34 3.49
CA LEU A 289 6.73 7.17 4.18
C LEU A 289 5.36 7.40 4.83
N TYR A 290 5.14 8.58 5.41
CA TYR A 290 4.03 8.80 6.33
C TYR A 290 2.82 9.43 5.65
N SER A 291 1.70 8.71 5.70
CA SER A 291 0.36 9.24 5.58
C SER A 291 -0.44 8.91 6.84
N PHE A 292 -1.44 9.72 7.15
CA PHE A 292 -2.29 9.42 8.30
C PHE A 292 -3.40 8.44 7.94
N THR A 293 -3.87 7.71 8.95
CA THR A 293 -4.98 6.77 8.82
C THR A 293 -6.09 7.16 9.78
N SER A 294 -7.28 6.56 9.63
CA SER A 294 -8.36 6.79 10.58
C SER A 294 -8.07 6.09 11.92
N VAL A 295 -8.50 6.70 13.03
CA VAL A 295 -8.44 6.04 14.34
C VAL A 295 -9.23 4.73 14.33
N LYS A 296 -10.32 4.67 13.55
CA LYS A 296 -11.10 3.44 13.33
C LYS A 296 -10.23 2.31 12.74
N CYS A 297 -9.40 2.60 11.75
CA CYS A 297 -8.46 1.63 11.18
C CYS A 297 -7.46 1.13 12.22
N PHE A 298 -6.92 2.01 13.06
CA PHE A 298 -6.01 1.61 14.12
C PHE A 298 -6.68 0.74 15.19
N VAL A 299 -7.91 1.09 15.59
CA VAL A 299 -8.70 0.29 16.52
C VAL A 299 -9.01 -1.09 15.93
N HIS A 300 -9.29 -1.17 14.63
CA HIS A 300 -9.47 -2.45 13.93
C HIS A 300 -8.23 -3.33 14.02
N TRP A 301 -7.06 -2.77 13.74
CA TRP A 301 -5.77 -3.46 13.89
C TRP A 301 -5.53 -3.94 15.31
N SER A 302 -5.86 -3.13 16.32
CA SER A 302 -5.84 -3.55 17.72
C SER A 302 -6.75 -4.75 17.98
N GLN A 303 -7.97 -4.79 17.43
CA GLN A 303 -8.88 -5.94 17.56
C GLN A 303 -8.31 -7.21 16.91
N ILE A 304 -7.77 -7.10 15.69
CA ILE A 304 -7.14 -8.22 14.96
C ILE A 304 -5.97 -8.80 15.75
N MET A 305 -5.05 -7.93 16.21
CA MET A 305 -3.86 -8.36 16.97
C MET A 305 -4.21 -8.94 18.35
N LYS A 306 -5.20 -8.35 19.04
CA LYS A 306 -5.68 -8.85 20.34
C LYS A 306 -6.35 -10.22 20.21
N ASN A 307 -7.18 -10.41 19.19
CA ASN A 307 -7.92 -11.65 18.98
C ASN A 307 -7.10 -12.72 18.23
N LYS A 308 -5.99 -12.32 17.59
CA LYS A 308 -5.17 -13.17 16.71
C LYS A 308 -6.01 -13.82 15.60
N VAL A 309 -6.96 -13.07 15.06
CA VAL A 309 -7.87 -13.52 14.01
C VAL A 309 -8.08 -12.36 13.03
N LEU A 310 -7.94 -12.64 11.75
CA LEU A 310 -8.29 -11.71 10.69
C LEU A 310 -9.82 -11.65 10.57
N GLN A 311 -10.42 -10.57 11.05
CA GLN A 311 -11.88 -10.40 11.19
C GLN A 311 -12.33 -9.02 10.75
N MET A 312 -13.64 -8.87 10.50
CA MET A 312 -14.27 -7.58 10.27
C MET A 312 -14.19 -6.68 11.52
N TYR A 313 -14.45 -5.38 11.35
CA TYR A 313 -14.44 -4.43 12.45
C TYR A 313 -15.56 -4.74 13.46
N ASP A 314 -15.23 -4.70 14.75
CA ASP A 314 -16.21 -4.81 15.83
C ASP A 314 -16.64 -3.41 16.30
N ASP A 315 -17.87 -3.02 16.00
CA ASP A 315 -18.46 -1.75 16.45
C ASP A 315 -18.88 -1.77 17.93
N SER A 316 -18.87 -2.92 18.63
CA SER A 316 -19.30 -3.05 20.05
C SER A 316 -18.30 -3.80 20.95
N PRO A 317 -17.02 -3.39 21.02
CA PRO A 317 -15.94 -4.15 21.69
C PRO A 317 -16.03 -4.22 23.23
N GLY A 318 -17.10 -3.68 23.84
CA GLY A 318 -17.30 -3.60 25.29
C GLY A 318 -18.56 -4.26 25.83
N ILE A 319 -19.50 -4.68 24.98
CA ILE A 319 -20.72 -5.36 25.42
C ILE A 319 -20.48 -6.87 25.28
N LYS A 320 -20.23 -7.57 26.38
CA LYS A 320 -20.36 -9.04 26.39
C LYS A 320 -21.86 -9.34 26.55
N PRO A 321 -22.60 -9.78 25.51
CA PRO A 321 -23.98 -10.17 25.72
C PRO A 321 -23.93 -11.52 26.43
N SER A 322 -24.16 -11.51 27.74
CA SER A 322 -24.70 -12.69 28.39
C SER A 322 -25.98 -13.07 27.63
N TYR A 323 -26.13 -14.36 27.30
CA TYR A 323 -27.33 -15.04 26.77
C TYR A 323 -27.49 -15.32 25.26
N TYR A 324 -26.67 -14.79 24.34
CA TYR A 324 -26.77 -15.14 22.90
C TYR A 324 -25.41 -15.45 22.25
N THR A 325 -24.83 -16.59 22.59
CA THR A 325 -23.42 -16.93 22.30
C THR A 325 -23.11 -17.39 20.86
N ASN A 326 -24.07 -17.39 19.93
CA ASN A 326 -23.82 -17.81 18.54
C ASN A 326 -24.23 -16.80 17.45
N LEU A 327 -24.96 -15.72 17.76
CA LEU A 327 -25.46 -14.77 16.73
C LEU A 327 -24.58 -13.52 16.56
N ASN A 328 -23.78 -13.14 17.57
CA ASN A 328 -22.89 -11.96 17.54
C ASN A 328 -21.41 -12.32 17.39
N ARG A 329 -21.08 -13.34 16.57
CA ARG A 329 -19.67 -13.59 16.20
C ARG A 329 -19.32 -12.67 15.03
N ILE A 330 -18.38 -11.75 15.25
CA ILE A 330 -17.81 -10.91 14.20
C ILE A 330 -17.30 -11.82 13.08
N ALA A 331 -17.70 -11.54 11.85
CA ALA A 331 -17.34 -12.35 10.70
C ALA A 331 -15.81 -12.35 10.51
N ARG A 332 -15.27 -13.54 10.25
CA ARG A 332 -13.86 -13.75 9.90
C ARG A 332 -13.70 -13.67 8.39
N TYR A 333 -12.56 -13.18 7.93
CA TYR A 333 -12.22 -13.28 6.51
C TYR A 333 -11.75 -14.70 6.20
N PRO A 334 -12.47 -15.47 5.35
CA PRO A 334 -12.15 -16.87 5.11
C PRO A 334 -11.04 -17.00 4.06
N ILE A 335 -9.82 -16.59 4.42
CA ILE A 335 -8.66 -16.57 3.52
C ILE A 335 -8.27 -17.97 3.02
N GLU A 336 -8.70 -19.01 3.73
CA GLU A 336 -8.60 -20.41 3.32
C GLU A 336 -9.39 -20.72 2.04
N ASN A 337 -10.29 -19.84 1.59
CA ASN A 337 -11.09 -19.99 0.37
C ASN A 337 -10.42 -19.37 -0.87
N ILE A 338 -9.27 -18.73 -0.73
CA ILE A 338 -8.58 -18.15 -1.87
C ILE A 338 -8.02 -19.29 -2.73
N ARG A 339 -8.29 -19.25 -4.03
CA ARG A 339 -7.95 -20.31 -5.00
C ARG A 339 -7.25 -19.66 -6.20
N LEU A 340 -6.07 -19.11 -5.95
CA LEU A 340 -5.20 -18.52 -6.99
C LEU A 340 -3.73 -18.61 -6.53
N PRO A 341 -2.75 -18.38 -7.42
CA PRO A 341 -1.33 -18.32 -7.07
C PRO A 341 -1.04 -17.27 -6.00
N ILE A 342 -0.60 -17.71 -4.82
CA ILE A 342 -0.21 -16.82 -3.71
C ILE A 342 1.29 -17.00 -3.47
N ILE A 343 2.05 -15.91 -3.60
CA ILE A 343 3.48 -15.87 -3.31
C ILE A 343 3.71 -14.92 -2.14
N LEU A 344 4.29 -15.43 -1.06
CA LEU A 344 4.65 -14.64 0.11
C LEU A 344 6.15 -14.35 0.09
N ILE A 345 6.54 -13.08 0.08
CA ILE A 345 7.94 -12.66 0.18
C ILE A 345 8.10 -11.90 1.50
N TYR A 346 8.94 -12.36 2.41
CA TYR A 346 9.06 -11.77 3.74
C TYR A 346 10.50 -11.84 4.29
N GLY A 347 10.83 -10.95 5.22
CA GLY A 347 12.15 -10.88 5.84
C GLY A 347 12.28 -11.84 7.02
N SER A 348 13.48 -12.39 7.26
CA SER A 348 13.71 -13.24 8.44
C SER A 348 13.62 -12.49 9.76
N ASP A 349 13.97 -11.20 9.74
CA ASP A 349 14.07 -10.35 10.93
C ASP A 349 12.82 -9.46 11.07
N ASP A 350 11.84 -9.62 10.16
CA ASP A 350 10.54 -8.95 10.18
C ASP A 350 9.63 -9.56 11.26
N ASN A 351 9.47 -8.83 12.36
CA ASN A 351 8.66 -9.24 13.50
C ASN A 351 7.15 -8.98 13.36
N MET A 352 6.71 -8.30 12.31
CA MET A 352 5.29 -8.08 12.02
C MET A 352 4.65 -9.27 11.29
N VAL A 353 5.47 -10.11 10.66
CA VAL A 353 5.02 -11.25 9.87
C VAL A 353 5.08 -12.52 10.70
N ASN A 354 3.92 -13.08 11.04
CA ASN A 354 3.83 -14.43 11.58
C ASN A 354 3.58 -15.44 10.47
N ILE A 355 4.65 -15.83 9.77
CA ILE A 355 4.54 -16.71 8.60
C ILE A 355 3.91 -18.07 8.92
N ASP A 356 4.18 -18.64 10.10
CA ASP A 356 3.65 -19.96 10.48
C ASP A 356 2.12 -19.91 10.66
N ALA A 357 1.62 -18.84 11.29
CA ALA A 357 0.19 -18.62 11.45
C ALA A 357 -0.50 -18.33 10.11
N LEU A 358 0.18 -17.61 9.20
CA LEU A 358 -0.35 -17.33 7.87
C LEU A 358 -0.40 -18.62 7.03
N LYS A 359 0.68 -19.40 6.98
CA LYS A 359 0.73 -20.71 6.31
C LYS A 359 -0.35 -21.67 6.82
N SER A 360 -0.65 -21.69 8.12
CA SER A 360 -1.72 -22.55 8.65
C SER A 360 -3.13 -22.13 8.22
N CYS A 361 -3.32 -20.89 7.76
CA CYS A 361 -4.61 -20.38 7.29
C CYS A 361 -4.73 -20.36 5.77
N LEU A 362 -3.61 -20.52 5.04
CA LEU A 362 -3.57 -20.45 3.59
C LEU A 362 -3.78 -21.81 2.92
N PRO A 363 -4.21 -21.80 1.65
CA PRO A 363 -4.26 -23.02 0.84
C PRO A 363 -2.86 -23.64 0.70
N PRO A 364 -2.76 -24.96 0.51
CA PRO A 364 -1.46 -25.64 0.31
C PRO A 364 -0.64 -25.09 -0.86
N LEU A 365 -1.28 -24.44 -1.83
CA LEU A 365 -0.66 -23.89 -3.03
C LEU A 365 0.21 -22.64 -2.78
N SER A 366 0.25 -22.08 -1.56
CA SER A 366 1.00 -20.85 -1.30
C SER A 366 2.52 -21.08 -1.26
N GLN A 367 3.27 -20.36 -2.09
CA GLN A 367 4.73 -20.35 -2.09
C GLN A 367 5.27 -19.30 -1.10
N CYS A 368 6.38 -19.59 -0.44
CA CYS A 368 6.99 -18.70 0.54
C CYS A 368 8.48 -18.51 0.27
N ILE A 369 8.89 -17.25 0.08
CA ILE A 369 10.26 -16.83 -0.15
C ILE A 369 10.70 -15.98 1.04
N GLN A 370 11.71 -16.47 1.76
CA GLN A 370 12.28 -15.75 2.90
C GLN A 370 13.56 -15.04 2.49
N ILE A 371 13.66 -13.75 2.81
CA ILE A 371 14.87 -12.94 2.58
C ILE A 371 15.63 -12.82 3.91
N PRO A 372 16.86 -13.39 4.00
CA PRO A 372 17.65 -13.31 5.23
C PRO A 372 17.99 -11.87 5.62
N HIS A 373 17.92 -11.60 6.92
CA HIS A 373 18.29 -10.33 7.56
C HIS A 373 17.49 -9.10 7.14
N TYR A 374 16.38 -9.28 6.41
CA TYR A 374 15.49 -8.18 6.06
C TYR A 374 14.50 -7.92 7.19
N GLU A 375 14.41 -6.66 7.59
CA GLU A 375 13.35 -6.10 8.43
C GLU A 375 12.16 -5.65 7.55
N HIS A 376 11.10 -5.13 8.16
CA HIS A 376 9.84 -4.84 7.48
C HIS A 376 9.96 -3.80 6.35
N LEU A 377 10.66 -2.68 6.60
CA LEU A 377 10.82 -1.59 5.63
C LEU A 377 11.91 -1.87 4.58
N ASP A 378 12.82 -2.81 4.85
CA ASP A 378 13.89 -3.17 3.91
C ASP A 378 13.33 -3.68 2.57
N MET A 379 12.11 -4.24 2.59
CA MET A 379 11.38 -4.67 1.40
C MET A 379 11.12 -3.54 0.39
N LEU A 380 10.92 -2.31 0.87
CA LEU A 380 10.57 -1.16 0.02
C LEU A 380 11.74 -0.22 -0.22
N ILE A 381 12.57 0.01 0.80
CA ILE A 381 13.62 1.03 0.78
C ILE A 381 15.02 0.50 1.12
N GLY A 382 15.21 -0.81 1.27
CA GLY A 382 16.53 -1.39 1.54
C GLY A 382 17.47 -1.33 0.33
N ASP A 383 18.75 -1.06 0.54
CA ASP A 383 19.74 -0.79 -0.52
C ASP A 383 19.90 -1.96 -1.52
N LYS A 384 19.68 -3.21 -1.06
CA LYS A 384 19.80 -4.43 -1.90
C LYS A 384 18.45 -4.93 -2.46
N ARG A 385 17.36 -4.16 -2.30
CA ARG A 385 16.00 -4.56 -2.68
C ARG A 385 15.87 -4.96 -4.14
N LYS A 386 16.58 -4.30 -5.06
CA LYS A 386 16.59 -4.67 -6.48
C LYS A 386 16.89 -6.15 -6.70
N ASN A 387 17.96 -6.63 -6.07
CA ASN A 387 18.41 -8.00 -6.28
C ASN A 387 17.61 -9.02 -5.47
N LEU A 388 17.18 -8.66 -4.26
CA LEU A 388 16.57 -9.60 -3.31
C LEU A 388 15.04 -9.61 -3.35
N VAL A 389 14.41 -8.49 -3.73
CA VAL A 389 12.95 -8.31 -3.72
C VAL A 389 12.43 -8.12 -5.15
N ILE A 390 12.91 -7.09 -5.88
CA ILE A 390 12.34 -6.73 -7.18
C ILE A 390 12.51 -7.85 -8.19
N ASN A 391 13.71 -8.42 -8.30
CA ASN A 391 13.97 -9.54 -9.18
C ASN A 391 13.07 -10.74 -8.85
N GLN A 392 12.83 -11.03 -7.57
CA GLN A 392 11.91 -12.08 -7.16
C GLN A 392 10.47 -11.77 -7.57
N VAL A 393 9.99 -10.54 -7.38
CA VAL A 393 8.65 -10.13 -7.83
C VAL A 393 8.50 -10.32 -9.34
N ILE A 394 9.46 -9.84 -10.13
CA ILE A 394 9.45 -9.95 -11.60
C ILE A 394 9.48 -11.42 -12.04
N GLU A 395 10.38 -12.22 -11.45
CA GLU A 395 10.51 -13.65 -11.73
C GLU A 395 9.20 -14.38 -11.46
N GLN A 396 8.55 -14.14 -10.32
CA GLN A 396 7.30 -14.78 -9.96
C GLN A 396 6.12 -14.33 -10.82
N LEU A 397 6.04 -13.05 -11.20
CA LEU A 397 5.05 -12.59 -12.17
C LEU A 397 5.22 -13.27 -13.53
N ASN A 398 6.46 -13.40 -14.02
CA ASN A 398 6.74 -14.09 -15.27
C ASN A 398 6.45 -15.60 -15.19
N HIS A 399 6.78 -16.23 -14.06
CA HIS A 399 6.54 -17.65 -13.80
C HIS A 399 5.04 -18.02 -13.76
N VAL A 400 4.20 -17.13 -13.21
CA VAL A 400 2.74 -17.30 -13.29
C VAL A 400 2.21 -16.95 -14.69
N ALA A 401 2.87 -16.03 -15.42
CA ALA A 401 2.49 -15.71 -16.79
C ALA A 401 2.76 -16.89 -17.76
N SER A 402 3.87 -17.62 -17.61
CA SER A 402 4.22 -18.78 -18.45
C SER A 402 3.39 -20.03 -18.17
N GLY A 403 2.77 -20.14 -16.99
CA GLY A 403 2.00 -21.31 -16.56
C GLY A 403 2.82 -22.31 -15.73
N ASP A 404 4.14 -22.14 -15.69
CA ASP A 404 5.10 -23.01 -15.00
C ASP A 404 4.84 -23.11 -13.48
N TYR A 405 4.22 -22.07 -12.89
CA TYR A 405 3.83 -22.06 -11.47
C TYR A 405 2.97 -23.27 -11.07
N TYR A 406 2.00 -23.66 -11.90
CA TYR A 406 1.16 -24.80 -11.56
C TYR A 406 1.91 -26.11 -11.68
N ASP A 407 2.88 -26.20 -12.60
CA ASP A 407 3.69 -27.38 -12.79
C ASP A 407 4.71 -27.56 -11.66
N SER A 408 5.33 -26.47 -11.16
CA SER A 408 6.20 -26.53 -9.98
C SER A 408 5.44 -26.98 -8.72
N ILE A 409 4.19 -26.55 -8.56
CA ILE A 409 3.36 -26.93 -7.42
C ILE A 409 2.89 -28.40 -7.53
N LYS A 410 2.62 -28.91 -8.74
CA LYS A 410 2.35 -30.35 -8.98
C LYS A 410 3.53 -31.20 -8.53
N GLU A 411 4.74 -30.80 -8.87
CA GLU A 411 5.97 -31.50 -8.50
C GLU A 411 6.24 -31.45 -7.00
N GLU A 412 6.12 -30.27 -6.36
CA GLU A 412 6.41 -30.07 -4.94
C GLU A 412 5.45 -30.84 -4.02
N PHE A 413 4.16 -30.89 -4.38
CA PHE A 413 3.11 -31.48 -3.52
C PHE A 413 2.56 -32.83 -4.00
N GLY A 414 3.03 -33.35 -5.15
CA GLY A 414 2.59 -34.64 -5.70
C GLY A 414 1.09 -34.72 -5.98
N ILE A 415 0.47 -33.59 -6.34
CA ILE A 415 -0.98 -33.46 -6.54
C ILE A 415 -1.35 -33.99 -7.93
N ALA A 416 -2.34 -34.89 -8.02
CA ALA A 416 -2.85 -35.40 -9.29
C ALA A 416 -3.39 -34.27 -10.19
N SER A 417 -3.13 -34.37 -11.51
CA SER A 417 -3.51 -33.40 -12.55
C SER A 417 -4.97 -32.91 -12.42
N ASP A 418 -5.85 -33.83 -12.11
CA ASP A 418 -7.31 -33.70 -12.11
C ASP A 418 -7.82 -32.82 -10.95
N VAL A 419 -7.04 -32.72 -9.86
CA VAL A 419 -7.35 -31.82 -8.76
C VAL A 419 -7.05 -30.39 -9.17
N LEU A 420 -5.89 -30.13 -9.81
CA LEU A 420 -5.44 -28.81 -10.25
C LEU A 420 -6.15 -28.30 -11.51
N ASP A 421 -6.57 -29.18 -12.41
CA ASP A 421 -7.38 -28.81 -13.58
C ASP A 421 -8.73 -28.21 -13.16
N GLY A 422 -9.30 -28.62 -12.01
CA GLY A 422 -10.46 -27.95 -11.40
C GLY A 422 -10.16 -26.53 -10.88
N PHE A 423 -8.90 -26.19 -10.58
CA PHE A 423 -8.45 -24.84 -10.20
C PHE A 423 -8.15 -23.97 -11.42
N ILE A 424 -7.75 -24.57 -12.55
CA ILE A 424 -7.44 -23.88 -13.82
C ILE A 424 -8.72 -23.64 -14.65
N THR A 425 -9.73 -24.51 -14.55
CA THR A 425 -10.96 -24.44 -15.37
C THR A 425 -12.15 -23.75 -14.70
N SER A 426 -12.06 -23.39 -13.42
CA SER A 426 -13.11 -22.66 -12.68
C SER A 426 -12.85 -21.16 -12.50
N SER A 427 -11.74 -20.65 -13.03
CA SER A 427 -11.38 -19.23 -13.09
C SER A 427 -11.95 -18.53 -14.32
#